data_AF-A0A7S3ERZ2-F1
#
_entry.id   AF-A0A7S3ERZ2-F1
#
_cell.length_a   1.000
_cell.length_b   1.000
_cell.length_c   1.000
_cell.angle_alpha   90.00
_cell.angle_beta   90.00
_cell.angle_gamma   90.00
#
_symmetry.space_group_name_H-M   'P 1'
#
loop_
_entity.id
_entity.type
_entity.pdbx_description
1 polymer ?
#
loop_
_entity_poly.entity_id
_entity_poly.type
_entity_poly.pdbx_seq_one_letter_code
_entity_poly.pdbx_strand_id
1 'polypeptide(L)'
;KELKLFVGLSEMQRYWYGNILSKNIDALNDVGANKVRMLNILMQLRKCCNHPYLFDGAEQPPFINDGRLISNCGKFGLLDKLLPRLRRDGHRVLIFSQMTRMLDILEDYLWFRQWRYCRIDGTTGSEDRDERIEAFNAP
;
A
#
# COMPACT_ATOMS: atom_id res chain seq x y z
N LYS A 1 10.25 1.92 -20.53
CA LYS A 1 11.40 1.63 -19.64
C LYS A 1 10.85 1.04 -18.36
N GLU A 2 11.26 -0.16 -17.97
CA GLU A 2 10.87 -0.78 -16.70
C GLU A 2 11.99 -0.56 -15.68
N LEU A 3 11.62 -0.13 -14.46
CA LEU A 3 12.57 0.05 -13.36
C LEU A 3 11.99 -0.61 -12.10
N LYS A 4 12.77 -1.51 -11.50
CA LYS A 4 12.42 -2.18 -10.24
C LYS A 4 13.09 -1.44 -9.08
N LEU A 5 12.27 -0.88 -8.19
CA LEU A 5 12.74 -0.21 -6.98
C LEU A 5 12.64 -1.17 -5.81
N PHE A 6 13.78 -1.60 -5.27
CA PHE A 6 13.83 -2.44 -4.08
C PHE A 6 13.69 -1.56 -2.83
N VAL A 7 12.79 -1.96 -1.94
CA VAL A 7 12.43 -1.19 -0.76
C VAL A 7 12.51 -2.08 0.46
N GLY A 8 13.21 -1.61 1.50
CA GLY A 8 13.30 -2.29 2.79
C GLY A 8 12.01 -2.17 3.60
N LEU A 9 11.88 -3.02 4.62
CA LEU A 9 10.77 -2.96 5.58
C LEU A 9 11.09 -1.96 6.70
N SER A 10 10.09 -1.16 7.08
CA SER A 10 10.14 -0.35 8.30
C SER A 10 10.27 -1.23 9.55
N GLU A 11 10.56 -0.62 10.71
CA GLU A 11 10.60 -1.34 11.98
C GLU A 11 9.25 -2.00 12.30
N MET A 12 8.15 -1.27 12.13
CA MET A 12 6.81 -1.78 12.34
C MET A 12 6.47 -2.92 11.37
N GLN A 13 6.84 -2.80 10.09
CA GLN A 13 6.66 -3.88 9.13
C GLN A 13 7.45 -5.13 9.56
N ARG A 14 8.71 -4.98 9.98
CA ARG A 14 9.53 -6.12 10.47
C ARG A 14 8.88 -6.81 11.67
N TYR A 15 8.34 -6.05 12.62
CA TYR A 15 7.61 -6.60 13.76
C TYR A 15 6.40 -7.45 13.32
N TRP A 16 5.52 -6.90 12.46
CA TRP A 16 4.36 -7.64 11.97
C TRP A 16 4.75 -8.84 11.12
N TYR A 17 5.76 -8.70 10.25
CA TYR A 17 6.26 -9.77 9.39
C TYR A 17 6.80 -10.93 10.25
N GLY A 18 7.63 -10.64 11.25
CA GLY A 18 8.16 -11.63 12.19
C GLY A 18 7.06 -12.34 12.97
N ASN A 19 6.03 -11.61 13.43
CA ASN A 19 4.89 -12.19 14.12
C ASN A 19 4.04 -13.13 13.24
N ILE A 20 3.87 -12.78 11.95
CA ILE A 20 3.15 -13.64 10.99
C ILE A 20 3.91 -14.96 10.81
N LEU A 21 5.24 -14.91 10.63
CA LEU A 21 6.05 -16.11 10.49
C LEU A 21 6.06 -16.96 11.76
N SER A 22 6.28 -16.33 12.92
CA SER A 22 6.41 -17.03 14.21
C SER A 22 5.14 -17.78 14.58
N LYS A 23 3.96 -17.17 14.37
CA LYS A 23 2.65 -17.81 14.62
C LYS A 23 2.34 -18.97 13.66
N ASN A 24 3.10 -19.12 12.59
CA ASN A 24 2.87 -20.11 11.54
C ASN A 24 4.09 -21.01 11.29
N ILE A 25 5.04 -21.07 12.23
CA ILE A 25 6.31 -21.80 12.06
C ILE A 25 6.10 -23.29 11.75
N ASP A 26 5.12 -23.92 12.40
CA ASP A 26 4.80 -25.34 12.17
C ASP A 26 4.32 -25.58 10.73
N ALA A 27 3.51 -24.65 10.21
CA ALA A 27 3.01 -24.73 8.85
C ALA A 27 4.12 -24.54 7.82
N LEU A 28 5.11 -23.68 8.13
CA LEU A 28 6.22 -23.38 7.23
C LEU A 28 7.24 -24.53 7.18
N ASN A 29 7.36 -25.30 8.27
CA ASN A 29 8.28 -26.43 8.37
C ASN A 29 7.67 -27.77 7.90
N ASP A 30 6.36 -27.83 7.69
CA ASP A 30 5.67 -29.03 7.25
C ASP A 30 5.68 -29.15 5.71
N VAL A 31 6.35 -30.20 5.20
CA VAL A 31 6.43 -30.52 3.77
C VAL A 31 5.06 -30.92 3.19
N GLY A 32 4.10 -31.33 4.03
CA GLY A 32 2.72 -31.65 3.68
C GLY A 32 1.73 -30.52 3.94
N ALA A 33 2.20 -29.30 4.23
CA ALA A 33 1.35 -28.21 4.70
C ALA A 33 0.17 -27.92 3.74
N ASN A 34 -1.01 -27.76 4.33
CA ASN A 34 -2.23 -27.44 3.60
C ASN A 34 -2.02 -26.18 2.73
N LYS A 35 -2.16 -26.34 1.41
CA LYS A 35 -2.02 -25.28 0.40
C LYS A 35 -2.84 -24.03 0.75
N VAL A 36 -4.06 -24.19 1.28
CA VAL A 36 -4.93 -23.07 1.68
C VAL A 36 -4.31 -22.27 2.83
N ARG A 37 -3.72 -22.95 3.82
CA ARG A 37 -3.04 -22.29 4.95
C ARG A 37 -1.81 -21.51 4.46
N MET A 38 -1.02 -22.08 3.55
CA MET A 38 0.13 -21.39 2.94
C MET A 38 -0.30 -20.14 2.17
N LEU A 39 -1.36 -20.23 1.36
CA LEU A 39 -1.90 -19.08 0.62
C LEU A 39 -2.38 -17.96 1.56
N ASN A 40 -2.97 -18.32 2.70
CA ASN A 40 -3.37 -17.34 3.72
C ASN A 40 -2.17 -16.64 4.36
N ILE A 41 -1.09 -17.36 4.67
CA ILE A 41 0.16 -16.78 5.19
C ILE A 41 0.75 -15.81 4.17
N LEU A 42 0.87 -16.23 2.91
CA LEU A 42 1.35 -15.37 1.82
C LEU A 42 0.49 -14.11 1.68
N MET A 43 -0.82 -14.22 1.84
CA MET A 43 -1.71 -13.06 1.80
C MET A 43 -1.40 -12.07 2.94
N GLN A 44 -1.18 -12.54 4.16
CA GLN A 44 -0.79 -11.65 5.27
C GLN A 44 0.59 -11.03 5.05
N LEU A 45 1.57 -11.79 4.55
CA LEU A 45 2.90 -11.24 4.22
C LEU A 45 2.79 -10.17 3.13
N ARG A 46 1.95 -10.38 2.11
CA ARG A 46 1.67 -9.35 1.08
C ARG A 46 1.04 -8.08 1.67
N LYS A 47 0.10 -8.21 2.61
CA LYS A 47 -0.47 -7.06 3.34
C LYS A 47 0.62 -6.31 4.09
N CYS A 48 1.47 -7.01 4.84
CA CYS A 48 2.56 -6.42 5.60
C CYS A 48 3.54 -5.62 4.71
N CYS A 49 3.93 -6.20 3.56
CA CYS A 49 4.78 -5.52 2.58
C CYS A 49 4.10 -4.31 1.92
N ASN A 50 2.77 -4.23 1.91
CA ASN A 50 2.03 -3.07 1.40
C ASN A 50 1.95 -1.96 2.44
N HIS A 51 1.34 -2.24 3.60
CA HIS A 51 1.28 -1.32 4.73
C HIS A 51 0.85 -2.03 6.02
N PRO A 52 1.46 -1.75 7.19
CA PRO A 52 1.01 -2.33 8.46
C PRO A 52 -0.44 -2.02 8.83
N TYR A 53 -0.97 -0.84 8.45
CA TYR A 53 -2.36 -0.45 8.78
C TYR A 53 -3.43 -1.28 8.03
N LEU A 54 -3.02 -2.21 7.16
CA LEU A 54 -3.92 -3.25 6.65
C LEU A 54 -4.24 -4.34 7.71
N PHE A 55 -3.57 -4.32 8.87
CA PHE A 55 -3.89 -5.15 10.02
C PHE A 55 -4.63 -4.32 11.07
N ASP A 56 -5.69 -4.88 11.62
CA ASP A 56 -6.47 -4.21 12.64
C ASP A 56 -5.65 -4.07 13.93
N GLY A 57 -5.72 -2.89 14.57
CA GLY A 57 -4.92 -2.55 15.75
C GLY A 57 -3.45 -2.25 15.48
N ALA A 58 -3.00 -2.23 14.22
CA ALA A 58 -1.66 -1.78 13.88
C ALA A 58 -1.51 -0.27 14.07
N GLU A 59 -2.46 0.51 13.57
CA GLU A 59 -2.47 1.95 13.79
C GLU A 59 -2.83 2.28 15.24
N GLN A 60 -2.00 3.11 15.88
CA GLN A 60 -2.20 3.50 17.28
C GLN A 60 -2.89 4.88 17.37
N PRO A 61 -3.85 5.06 18.28
CA PRO A 61 -4.46 6.35 18.55
C PRO A 61 -3.40 7.44 18.85
N PRO A 62 -3.64 8.70 18.46
CA PRO A 62 -4.80 9.18 17.72
C PRO A 62 -4.76 8.76 16.24
N PHE A 63 -5.92 8.43 15.66
CA PHE A 63 -6.08 8.12 14.23
C PHE A 63 -6.10 9.41 13.43
N ILE A 64 -4.91 9.90 13.10
CA ILE A 64 -4.72 11.15 12.36
C ILE A 64 -3.76 10.91 11.21
N ASN A 65 -4.05 11.55 10.08
CA ASN A 65 -3.21 11.52 8.90
C ASN A 65 -1.96 12.37 9.18
N ASP A 66 -0.89 11.71 9.64
CA ASP A 66 0.38 12.33 9.99
C ASP A 66 1.59 11.58 9.39
N GLY A 67 2.80 12.01 9.76
CA GLY A 67 4.04 11.41 9.29
C GLY A 67 4.21 9.92 9.64
N ARG A 68 3.45 9.36 10.59
CA ARG A 68 3.54 7.94 10.99
C ARG A 68 3.11 7.02 9.87
N LEU A 69 2.11 7.39 9.06
CA LEU A 69 1.72 6.63 7.87
C LEU A 69 2.94 6.40 6.96
N ILE A 70 3.76 7.44 6.79
CA ILE A 70 4.95 7.38 5.94
C ILE A 70 6.08 6.62 6.62
N SER A 71 6.40 6.93 7.89
CA SER A 71 7.53 6.32 8.59
C SER A 71 7.31 4.83 8.89
N ASN A 72 6.06 4.41 9.06
CA ASN A 72 5.70 3.02 9.36
C ASN A 72 5.69 2.11 8.12
N CYS A 73 5.92 2.62 6.92
CA CYS A 73 6.01 1.80 5.71
C CYS A 73 7.14 2.23 4.77
N GLY A 74 8.06 1.30 4.46
CA GLY A 74 9.18 1.59 3.57
C GLY A 74 8.76 2.06 2.18
N LYS A 75 7.66 1.51 1.63
CA LYS A 75 7.13 1.93 0.32
C LYS A 75 6.68 3.38 0.34
N PHE A 76 6.00 3.82 1.40
CA PHE A 76 5.60 5.21 1.54
C PHE A 76 6.81 6.11 1.78
N GLY A 77 7.80 5.69 2.59
CA GLY A 77 9.05 6.44 2.73
C GLY A 77 9.80 6.69 1.41
N LEU A 78 9.71 5.76 0.44
CA LEU A 78 10.23 5.97 -0.92
C LEU A 78 9.28 6.84 -1.76
N LEU A 79 7.99 6.54 -1.74
CA LEU A 79 6.97 7.24 -2.51
C LEU A 79 6.95 8.74 -2.18
N ASP A 80 7.14 9.07 -0.91
CA ASP A 80 7.20 10.41 -0.35
C ASP A 80 8.39 11.24 -0.84
N LYS A 81 9.45 10.57 -1.32
CA LYS A 81 10.58 11.22 -1.98
C LYS A 81 10.43 11.25 -3.50
N LEU A 82 9.78 10.23 -4.06
CA LEU A 82 9.64 10.06 -5.51
C LEU A 82 8.61 11.01 -6.11
N LEU A 83 7.42 11.08 -5.52
CA LEU A 83 6.30 11.84 -6.09
C LEU A 83 6.55 13.37 -6.11
N PRO A 84 7.16 14.03 -5.10
CA PRO A 84 7.48 15.45 -5.20
C PRO A 84 8.46 15.75 -6.34
N ARG A 85 9.44 14.87 -6.57
CA ARG A 85 10.39 15.00 -7.68
C ARG A 85 9.67 14.90 -9.03
N LEU A 86 8.84 13.87 -9.19
CA LEU A 86 8.07 13.67 -10.44
C LEU A 86 7.15 14.85 -10.72
N ARG A 87 6.49 15.40 -9.69
CA ARG A 87 5.64 16.58 -9.80
C ARG A 87 6.42 17.82 -10.24
N ARG A 88 7.57 18.08 -9.63
CA ARG A 88 8.45 19.21 -10.00
C ARG A 88 8.91 19.11 -11.45
N ASP A 89 9.16 17.89 -11.91
CA ASP A 89 9.60 17.61 -13.29
C ASP A 89 8.40 17.57 -14.28
N GLY A 90 7.17 17.87 -13.83
CA GLY A 90 5.96 18.01 -14.66
C GLY A 90 5.24 16.69 -14.99
N HIS A 91 5.54 15.60 -14.29
CA HIS A 91 4.95 14.29 -14.55
C HIS A 91 3.60 14.07 -13.84
N ARG A 92 2.69 13.37 -14.54
CA ARG A 92 1.50 12.75 -13.95
C ARG A 92 1.78 11.28 -13.64
N VAL A 93 1.25 10.77 -12.54
CA VAL A 93 1.55 9.42 -12.04
C VAL A 93 0.27 8.61 -11.85
N LEU A 94 0.26 7.38 -12.35
CA LEU A 94 -0.76 6.38 -12.08
C LEU A 94 -0.21 5.38 -11.07
N ILE A 95 -0.94 5.13 -9.99
CA ILE A 95 -0.56 4.16 -8.95
C ILE A 95 -1.59 3.04 -8.95
N PHE A 96 -1.11 1.80 -9.12
CA PHE A 96 -1.95 0.61 -9.11
C PHE A 96 -1.70 -0.21 -7.84
N SER A 97 -2.77 -0.72 -7.26
CA SER A 97 -2.71 -1.67 -6.15
C SER A 97 -3.71 -2.79 -6.37
N GLN A 98 -3.33 -4.01 -5.96
CA GLN A 98 -4.21 -5.18 -5.99
C GLN A 98 -5.24 -5.20 -4.85
N MET A 99 -5.02 -4.40 -3.80
CA MET A 99 -5.90 -4.36 -2.62
C MET A 99 -6.60 -3.00 -2.55
N THR A 100 -7.93 -2.99 -2.61
CA THR A 100 -8.74 -1.77 -2.49
C THR A 100 -8.46 -1.02 -1.20
N ARG A 101 -8.32 -1.73 -0.06
CA ARG A 101 -7.92 -1.13 1.23
C ARG A 101 -6.57 -0.42 1.22
N MET A 102 -5.67 -0.78 0.31
CA MET A 102 -4.40 -0.09 0.16
C MET A 102 -4.56 1.22 -0.62
N LEU A 103 -5.59 1.34 -1.47
CA LEU A 103 -5.95 2.60 -2.12
C LEU A 103 -6.50 3.59 -1.08
N ASP A 104 -7.27 3.13 -0.08
CA ASP A 104 -7.74 3.98 1.03
C ASP A 104 -6.53 4.65 1.75
N ILE A 105 -5.50 3.86 2.10
CA ILE A 105 -4.27 4.37 2.74
C ILE A 105 -3.51 5.34 1.82
N LEU A 106 -3.52 5.10 0.50
CA LEU A 106 -2.93 6.03 -0.46
C LEU A 106 -3.70 7.35 -0.52
N GLU A 107 -5.03 7.33 -0.45
CA GLU A 107 -5.84 8.56 -0.39
C GLU A 107 -5.53 9.38 0.86
N ASP A 108 -5.44 8.76 2.03
CA ASP A 108 -5.07 9.43 3.28
C ASP A 108 -3.70 10.12 3.17
N TYR A 109 -2.73 9.44 2.58
CA TYR A 109 -1.40 10.00 2.29
C TYR A 109 -1.44 11.18 1.31
N LEU A 110 -2.18 11.05 0.21
CA LEU A 110 -2.30 12.11 -0.79
C LEU A 110 -3.04 13.32 -0.22
N TRP A 111 -4.05 13.09 0.60
CA TRP A 111 -4.78 14.13 1.32
C TRP A 111 -3.88 14.85 2.33
N PHE A 112 -3.10 14.11 3.13
CA PHE A 112 -2.09 14.67 4.04
C PHE A 112 -1.06 15.55 3.32
N ARG A 113 -0.59 15.11 2.14
CA ARG A 113 0.33 15.87 1.29
C ARG A 113 -0.34 16.96 0.45
N GLN A 114 -1.67 17.12 0.56
CA GLN A 114 -2.49 18.07 -0.20
C GLN A 114 -2.36 17.91 -1.72
N TRP A 115 -2.29 16.67 -2.19
CA TRP A 115 -2.20 16.37 -3.61
C TRP A 115 -3.57 16.02 -4.19
N ARG A 116 -3.89 16.63 -5.33
CA ARG A 116 -5.06 16.25 -6.11
C ARG A 116 -4.86 14.86 -6.69
N TYR A 117 -5.89 14.05 -6.63
CA TYR A 117 -5.89 12.69 -7.14
C TYR A 117 -7.28 12.33 -7.66
N CYS A 118 -7.35 11.25 -8.45
CA CYS A 118 -8.59 10.57 -8.77
C CYS A 118 -8.42 9.08 -8.42
N ARG A 119 -9.52 8.43 -8.03
CA ARG A 119 -9.53 7.00 -7.70
C ARG A 119 -10.51 6.29 -8.62
N ILE A 120 -10.10 5.12 -9.11
CA ILE A 120 -10.94 4.20 -9.86
C ILE A 120 -10.71 2.82 -9.25
N ASP A 121 -11.78 2.15 -8.85
CA ASP A 121 -11.75 0.77 -8.39
C ASP A 121 -12.95 -0.02 -8.92
N GLY A 122 -13.11 -1.26 -8.47
CA GLY A 122 -14.17 -2.15 -8.96
C GLY A 122 -15.60 -1.73 -8.57
N THR A 123 -15.75 -0.70 -7.75
CA THR A 123 -17.06 -0.14 -7.37
C THR A 123 -17.41 1.13 -8.13
N THR A 124 -16.47 1.69 -8.91
CA THR A 124 -16.70 2.87 -9.75
C THR A 124 -17.58 2.48 -10.95
N GLY A 125 -18.72 3.14 -11.12
CA GLY A 125 -19.61 2.95 -12.27
C GLY A 125 -18.94 3.35 -13.59
N SER A 126 -19.40 2.78 -14.72
CA SER A 126 -18.77 3.01 -16.03
C SER A 126 -18.73 4.49 -16.44
N GLU A 127 -19.84 5.22 -16.27
CA GLU A 127 -19.92 6.64 -16.62
C GLU A 127 -18.96 7.50 -15.75
N ASP A 128 -19.01 7.34 -14.43
CA ASP A 128 -18.12 8.02 -13.47
C ASP A 128 -16.64 7.66 -13.72
N ARG A 129 -16.36 6.44 -14.19
CA ARG A 129 -15.01 6.03 -14.59
C ARG A 129 -14.53 6.82 -15.80
N ASP A 130 -15.34 6.93 -16.85
CA ASP A 130 -14.99 7.63 -18.08
C ASP A 130 -14.79 9.12 -17.79
N GLU A 131 -15.69 9.75 -17.02
CA GLU A 131 -15.57 11.14 -16.57
C GLU A 131 -14.26 11.40 -15.80
N ARG A 132 -13.88 10.50 -14.88
CA ARG A 132 -12.62 10.64 -14.13
C ARG A 132 -11.39 10.49 -15.01
N ILE A 133 -11.43 9.58 -15.99
CA ILE A 133 -10.35 9.40 -16.95
C ILE A 133 -10.20 10.64 -17.82
N GLU A 134 -11.31 11.19 -18.33
CA GLU A 134 -11.31 12.42 -19.11
C GLU A 134 -10.77 13.60 -18.30
N ALA A 135 -11.24 13.78 -17.06
CA ALA A 135 -10.77 14.83 -16.16
C ALA A 135 -9.27 14.73 -15.88
N PHE A 136 -8.72 13.52 -15.73
CA PHE A 136 -7.28 13.33 -15.52
C PHE A 136 -6.45 13.61 -16.79
N ASN A 137 -7.01 13.32 -17.98
CA ASN A 137 -6.36 13.50 -19.27
C ASN A 137 -6.52 14.91 -19.85
N ALA A 138 -7.45 15.72 -19.34
CA ALA A 138 -7.67 17.10 -19.74
C ALA A 138 -6.34 17.90 -19.76
N PRO A 139 -6.20 18.84 -20.72
CA PRO A 139 -4.96 19.58 -20.95
C PRO A 139 -4.56 20.49 -19.78
#